data_AF-A0A645HKB4-F1
#
_entry.id   AF-A0A645HKB4-F1
#
_cell.length_a   1.000
_cell.length_b   1.000
_cell.length_c   1.000
_cell.angle_alpha   90.00
_cell.angle_beta   90.00
_cell.angle_gamma   90.00
#
_symmetry.space_group_name_H-M   'P 1'
#
loop_
_entity.id
_entity.type
_entity.pdbx_description
1 polymer ?
#
loop_
_entity_poly.entity_id
_entity_poly.type
_entity_poly.pdbx_seq_one_letter_code
_entity_poly.pdbx_strand_id
1 'polypeptide(L)'
;MAGAENIGYTKPGYASRYNALMIAERMNILGFGVGAASKLLVQKQENLDIRRIANPKDLFVYLERGSKENAEKKYATLRRILRGESDDH
;
A
#
# COMPACT_ATOMS: atom_id res chain seq x y z
N MET A 1 13.81 -17.89 -5.98
CA MET A 1 13.15 -16.75 -6.65
C MET A 1 11.67 -17.04 -6.71
N ALA A 2 10.86 -16.44 -5.83
CA ALA A 2 9.42 -16.55 -5.94
C ALA A 2 8.95 -15.56 -7.00
N GLY A 3 8.38 -16.07 -8.11
CA GLY A 3 7.80 -15.30 -9.19
C GLY A 3 6.50 -14.62 -8.76
N ALA A 4 6.61 -13.62 -7.89
CA ALA A 4 5.52 -12.74 -7.50
C ALA A 4 5.64 -11.39 -8.23
N GLU A 5 5.96 -11.41 -9.52
CA GLU A 5 5.85 -10.21 -10.33
C GLU A 5 4.37 -9.87 -10.51
N ASN A 6 4.08 -8.58 -10.38
CA ASN A 6 2.75 -8.02 -10.52
C ASN A 6 2.35 -8.03 -12.01
N ILE A 7 1.35 -8.83 -12.40
CA ILE A 7 0.90 -8.95 -13.79
C ILE A 7 -0.46 -8.25 -13.96
N GLY A 8 -0.49 -7.21 -14.80
CA GLY A 8 -1.72 -6.56 -15.25
C GLY A 8 -2.20 -7.06 -16.60
N TYR A 9 -3.52 -7.20 -16.74
CA TYR A 9 -4.19 -7.59 -17.98
C TYR A 9 -4.91 -6.40 -18.62
N THR A 10 -5.13 -6.47 -19.93
CA THR A 10 -5.89 -5.48 -20.71
C THR A 10 -6.34 -6.07 -22.05
N LYS A 11 -7.25 -5.39 -22.74
CA LYS A 11 -7.69 -5.77 -24.09
C LYS A 11 -6.58 -5.45 -25.12
N PRO A 12 -6.50 -6.19 -26.24
CA PRO A 12 -5.58 -5.88 -27.32
C PRO A 12 -5.73 -4.42 -27.80
N GLY A 13 -4.60 -3.75 -28.03
CA GLY A 13 -4.56 -2.34 -28.45
C GLY A 13 -4.68 -1.31 -27.32
N TYR A 14 -4.80 -1.73 -26.06
CA TYR A 14 -4.90 -0.83 -24.90
C TYR A 14 -3.75 -1.03 -23.92
N ALA A 15 -3.36 0.03 -23.20
CA ALA A 15 -2.45 -0.09 -22.07
C ALA A 15 -3.15 -0.68 -20.84
N SER A 16 -2.43 -1.46 -20.01
CA SER A 16 -2.99 -1.95 -18.74
C SER A 16 -2.97 -0.84 -17.69
N ARG A 17 -4.14 -0.43 -17.22
CA ARG A 17 -4.29 0.57 -16.14
C ARG A 17 -3.56 0.15 -14.87
N TYR A 18 -3.63 -1.13 -14.52
CA TYR A 18 -2.91 -1.67 -13.36
C TYR A 18 -1.40 -1.46 -13.51
N ASN A 19 -0.81 -1.93 -14.62
CA ASN A 19 0.63 -1.78 -14.85
C ASN A 19 1.05 -0.30 -14.86
N ALA A 20 0.28 0.58 -15.53
CA ALA A 20 0.56 2.00 -15.58
C ALA A 20 0.55 2.64 -14.16
N LEU A 21 -0.46 2.34 -13.34
CA LEU A 21 -0.55 2.86 -11.97
C LEU A 21 0.54 2.32 -11.06
N MET A 22 0.92 1.04 -11.24
CA MET A 22 2.00 0.42 -10.48
C MET A 22 3.36 1.02 -10.81
N ILE A 23 3.66 1.24 -12.10
CA ILE A 23 4.92 1.87 -12.56
C ILE A 23 4.99 3.33 -12.11
N ALA A 24 3.89 4.08 -12.22
CA ALA A 24 3.85 5.49 -11.86
C ALA A 24 3.83 5.75 -10.34
N GLU A 25 3.70 4.70 -9.51
CA GLU A 25 3.45 4.79 -8.06
C GLU A 25 2.26 5.71 -7.72
N ARG A 26 1.18 5.62 -8.51
CA ARG A 26 -0.03 6.48 -8.37
C ARG A 26 -1.23 5.76 -7.75
N MET A 27 -1.02 4.65 -7.04
CA MET A 27 -2.07 3.90 -6.37
C MET A 27 -1.68 3.48 -4.95
N ASN A 28 -2.65 3.51 -4.04
CA ASN A 28 -2.52 2.93 -2.70
C ASN A 28 -2.47 1.40 -2.79
N ILE A 29 -1.49 0.78 -2.17
CA ILE A 29 -1.31 -0.67 -2.09
C ILE A 29 -1.41 -1.10 -0.62
N LEU A 30 -2.30 -2.05 -0.35
CA LEU A 30 -2.43 -2.67 0.96
C LEU A 30 -1.79 -4.06 0.94
N GLY A 31 -0.72 -4.24 1.72
CA GLY A 31 -0.09 -5.55 1.93
C GLY A 31 -0.63 -6.23 3.19
N PHE A 32 -1.02 -7.49 3.10
CA PHE A 32 -1.43 -8.33 4.24
C PHE A 32 -0.57 -9.60 4.28
N GLY A 33 -0.46 -10.21 5.45
CA GLY A 33 0.42 -11.36 5.67
C GLY A 33 1.77 -10.98 6.28
N VAL A 34 2.48 -11.99 6.78
CA VAL A 34 3.82 -11.85 7.36
C VAL A 34 4.79 -11.26 6.32
N GLY A 35 5.59 -10.28 6.72
CA GLY A 35 6.57 -9.60 5.86
C GLY A 35 6.00 -8.71 4.76
N ALA A 36 4.68 -8.63 4.59
CA ALA A 36 4.06 -7.75 3.59
C ALA A 36 4.19 -6.27 3.96
N ALA A 37 4.14 -5.38 2.96
CA ALA A 37 4.16 -3.94 3.17
C ALA A 37 3.05 -3.25 2.39
N SER A 38 2.49 -2.20 3.00
CA SER A 38 1.58 -1.26 2.33
C SER A 38 2.34 -0.03 1.86
N LYS A 39 1.93 0.53 0.72
CA LYS A 39 2.34 1.85 0.21
C LYS A 39 1.10 2.73 0.12
N LEU A 40 1.05 3.80 0.90
CA LEU A 40 -0.09 4.71 0.97
C LEU A 40 0.36 6.11 0.54
N LEU A 41 -0.34 6.67 -0.45
CA LEU A 41 -0.12 7.99 -1.01
C LEU A 41 -0.78 9.02 -0.12
N VAL A 42 0.02 9.90 0.47
CA VAL A 42 -0.41 10.92 1.41
C VAL A 42 -0.15 12.28 0.79
N GLN A 43 -1.18 13.12 0.69
CA GLN A 43 -1.00 14.49 0.25
C GLN A 43 -0.40 15.32 1.39
N LYS A 44 0.73 15.96 1.14
CA LYS A 44 1.37 16.95 2.01
C LYS A 44 1.46 18.27 1.28
N GLN A 45 0.62 19.24 1.64
CA GLN A 45 0.56 20.55 1.00
C GLN A 45 0.60 20.40 -0.54
N GLU A 46 1.73 20.74 -1.17
CA GLU A 46 1.93 20.72 -2.62
C GLU A 46 2.51 19.40 -3.17
N ASN A 47 2.91 18.47 -2.30
CA ASN A 47 3.60 17.23 -2.67
C ASN A 47 2.80 15.96 -2.32
N LEU A 48 3.05 14.89 -3.07
CA LEU A 48 2.53 13.56 -2.81
C LEU A 48 3.64 12.71 -2.17
N ASP A 49 3.47 12.33 -0.91
CA ASP A 49 4.41 11.49 -0.17
C ASP A 49 3.94 10.03 -0.13
N ILE A 50 4.86 9.09 0.05
CA ILE A 50 4.58 7.64 0.09
C ILE A 50 4.87 7.11 1.49
N ARG A 51 3.81 6.93 2.27
CA ARG A 51 3.88 6.30 3.59
C ARG A 51 3.91 4.79 3.46
N ARG A 52 4.95 4.16 3.99
CA ARG A 52 5.13 2.70 3.99
C ARG A 52 4.80 2.12 5.37
N ILE A 53 3.97 1.09 5.42
CA ILE A 53 3.64 0.37 6.66
C ILE A 53 3.95 -1.11 6.46
N ALA A 54 5.03 -1.60 7.09
CA ALA A 54 5.49 -2.98 6.99
C ALA A 54 4.92 -3.85 8.12
N ASN A 55 4.47 -5.06 7.77
CA ASN A 55 4.16 -6.09 8.74
C ASN A 55 5.45 -6.72 9.29
N PRO A 56 5.43 -7.29 10.51
CA PRO A 56 6.54 -8.07 11.04
C PRO A 56 6.96 -9.15 10.06
N LYS A 57 8.28 -9.35 9.93
CA LYS A 57 8.85 -10.44 9.15
C LYS A 57 8.85 -11.78 9.91
N ASP A 58 8.78 -11.71 11.24
CA ASP A 58 8.64 -12.88 12.09
C ASP A 58 7.17 -13.31 12.18
N LEU A 59 6.93 -14.62 12.03
CA LEU A 59 5.58 -15.20 12.01
C LEU A 59 4.88 -15.09 13.37
N PHE A 60 5.58 -15.36 14.48
CA PHE A 60 4.99 -15.29 15.81
C PHE A 60 4.60 -13.86 16.17
N VAL A 61 5.48 -12.89 15.91
CA VAL A 61 5.17 -11.47 16.12
C VAL A 61 4.00 -11.02 15.24
N TYR A 62 3.91 -11.52 14.00
CA TYR A 62 2.78 -11.22 13.12
C TYR A 62 1.46 -11.78 13.66
N LEU A 63 1.44 -13.03 14.12
CA LEU A 63 0.24 -13.72 14.62
C LEU A 63 -0.26 -13.16 15.96
N GLU A 64 0.65 -12.88 16.90
CA GLU A 64 0.24 -12.46 18.26
C GLU A 64 -0.30 -11.04 18.33
N ARG A 65 0.31 -10.10 17.59
CA ARG A 65 -0.04 -8.67 17.68
C ARG A 65 0.08 -7.91 16.37
N GLY A 66 1.10 -8.22 15.58
CA GLY A 66 1.51 -7.37 14.46
C GLY A 66 0.50 -7.31 13.30
N SER A 67 -0.31 -8.35 13.11
CA SER A 67 -1.36 -8.35 12.10
C SER A 67 -2.45 -7.32 12.42
N LYS A 68 -2.96 -7.31 13.67
CA LYS A 68 -4.05 -6.41 14.08
C LYS A 68 -3.59 -4.96 14.15
N GLU A 69 -2.49 -4.69 14.84
CA GLU A 69 -1.96 -3.33 15.01
C GLU A 69 -1.65 -2.66 13.66
N ASN A 70 -1.00 -3.39 12.74
CA ASN A 70 -0.71 -2.82 11.43
C ASN A 70 -1.94 -2.71 10.53
N ALA A 71 -2.92 -3.61 10.64
CA ALA A 71 -4.19 -3.47 9.93
C ALA A 71 -4.93 -2.21 10.36
N GLU A 72 -4.99 -1.92 11.67
CA GLU A 72 -5.59 -0.71 12.22
C GLU A 72 -4.85 0.56 11.76
N LYS A 73 -3.51 0.58 11.80
CA LYS A 73 -2.69 1.69 11.29
C LYS A 73 -2.93 1.95 9.79
N LYS A 74 -2.97 0.88 8.99
CA LYS A 74 -3.27 0.96 7.54
C LYS A 74 -4.66 1.51 7.31
N TYR A 75 -5.66 1.01 8.03
CA TYR A 75 -7.04 1.46 7.94
C TYR A 75 -7.18 2.94 8.31
N ALA A 76 -6.64 3.36 9.45
CA ALA A 76 -6.70 4.76 9.90
C ALA A 76 -6.05 5.71 8.88
N THR A 77 -4.87 5.33 8.36
CA THR A 77 -4.15 6.13 7.36
C THR A 77 -4.93 6.21 6.05
N LEU A 78 -5.42 5.07 5.54
CA LEU A 78 -6.22 5.04 4.30
C LEU A 78 -7.52 5.81 4.45
N ARG A 79 -8.21 5.68 5.57
CA ARG A 79 -9.45 6.40 5.86
C ARG A 79 -9.22 7.90 5.83
N ARG A 80 -8.11 8.37 6.40
CA ARG A 80 -7.71 9.78 6.35
C ARG A 80 -7.45 10.25 4.91
N ILE A 81 -6.69 9.48 4.14
CA ILE A 81 -6.43 9.75 2.71
C ILE A 81 -7.74 9.88 1.92
N LEU A 82 -8.67 8.94 2.11
CA LEU A 82 -9.95 8.93 1.40
C LEU A 82 -10.87 10.09 1.80
N ARG A 83 -10.66 10.70 2.97
CA ARG A 83 -11.38 11.88 3.44
C ARG A 83 -10.74 13.20 3.01
N GLY A 84 -9.56 13.16 2.38
CA GLY A 84 -8.84 14.36 1.95
C GLY A 84 -8.20 15.15 3.09
N GLU A 85 -8.04 14.54 4.26
CA GLU A 85 -7.39 15.16 5.42
C GLU A 85 -5.87 15.19 5.19
N SER A 86 -5.25 16.38 5.27
CA SER A 86 -3.81 16.57 5.11
C SER A 86 -3.02 16.02 6.31
N ASP A 87 -1.79 15.57 6.05
CA ASP A 87 -0.84 15.19 7.10
C ASP A 87 -0.07 16.44 7.54
N ASP A 88 -0.55 17.12 8.59
CA ASP A 88 -0.01 18.42 9.08
C ASP A 88 1.28 18.25 9.92
N HIS A 89 2.18 17.35 9.52
CA HIS A 89 3.47 17.13 10.16
C HIS A 89 4.64 17.36 9.21
#